data_AF-S8BQI3-F1
#
_entry.id   AF-S8BQI3-F1
#
_cell.length_a   1.000
_cell.length_b   1.000
_cell.length_c   1.000
_cell.angle_alpha   90.00
_cell.angle_beta   90.00
_cell.angle_gamma   90.00
#
_symmetry.space_group_name_H-M   'P 1'
#
loop_
_entity.id
_entity.type
_entity.pdbx_description
1 polymer ?
#
loop_
_entity_poly.entity_id
_entity_poly.type
_entity_poly.pdbx_seq_one_letter_code
_entity_poly.pdbx_strand_id
1 'polypeptide(L)'
;MHFKNLLLLGVFGAASAHFILEVPESIGFDDDNEGIFPCGGFDQSHRAGLPESPWPKKGAPIGVVTTHNEAIWEFKAAVVPFTNRWVSLSRNITQTAGLGSVCFSNIPGPKNPLWYGRKGVIQIAQHGHDGTLYQVSSDFTSF
;
A
#
# COMPACT_ATOMS: atom_id res chain seq x y z
N MET A 1 20.59 -4.85 -57.27
CA MET A 1 21.25 -4.49 -56.01
C MET A 1 20.19 -4.56 -54.91
N HIS A 2 20.24 -5.58 -54.05
CA HIS A 2 19.21 -5.83 -53.03
C HIS A 2 19.71 -5.35 -51.66
N PHE A 3 19.22 -4.20 -51.19
CA PHE A 3 19.34 -3.82 -49.79
C PHE A 3 18.31 -4.65 -48.99
N LYS A 4 18.81 -5.59 -48.19
CA LYS A 4 18.01 -6.32 -47.20
C LYS A 4 17.59 -5.34 -46.10
N ASN A 5 16.30 -5.06 -45.99
CA ASN A 5 15.72 -4.33 -44.86
C ASN A 5 15.84 -5.20 -43.61
N LEU A 6 16.75 -4.83 -42.70
CA LEU A 6 16.85 -5.42 -41.37
C LEU A 6 15.81 -4.72 -40.48
N LEU A 7 14.66 -5.35 -40.26
CA LEU A 7 13.65 -4.90 -39.30
C LEU A 7 14.13 -5.28 -37.89
N LEU A 8 14.66 -4.32 -37.12
CA LEU A 8 14.85 -4.48 -35.68
C LEU A 8 13.47 -4.33 -35.00
N LEU A 9 12.86 -5.45 -34.60
CA LEU A 9 11.77 -5.43 -33.64
C LEU A 9 12.39 -5.30 -32.24
N GLY A 10 12.33 -4.10 -31.66
CA GLY A 10 12.64 -3.89 -30.25
C GLY A 10 11.50 -4.45 -29.39
N VAL A 11 11.82 -5.42 -28.52
CA VAL A 11 10.91 -5.86 -27.46
C VAL A 11 10.94 -4.80 -26.36
N PHE A 12 9.97 -3.90 -26.35
CA PHE A 12 9.70 -3.07 -25.18
C PHE A 12 8.87 -3.91 -24.20
N GLY A 13 9.52 -4.46 -23.17
CA GLY A 13 8.80 -5.03 -22.03
C GLY A 13 8.10 -3.92 -21.26
N ALA A 14 6.82 -4.09 -20.97
CA ALA A 14 6.10 -3.19 -20.07
C ALA A 14 6.65 -3.42 -18.65
N ALA A 15 7.48 -2.51 -18.16
CA ALA A 15 7.83 -2.48 -16.74
C ALA A 15 6.68 -1.80 -15.99
N SER A 16 6.01 -2.54 -15.11
CA SER A 16 5.06 -1.97 -14.15
C SER A 16 5.84 -1.36 -12.98
N ALA A 17 5.46 -0.17 -12.54
CA ALA A 17 5.98 0.37 -11.29
C ALA A 17 5.23 -0.26 -10.10
N HIS A 18 5.85 -0.24 -8.93
CA HIS A 18 5.39 -0.90 -7.69
C HIS A 18 5.75 -0.06 -6.46
N PHE A 19 5.24 -0.45 -5.29
CA PHE A 19 5.76 0.06 -4.02
C PHE A 19 6.09 -1.06 -3.04
N ILE A 20 6.76 -0.73 -1.95
CA ILE A 20 7.04 -1.62 -0.82
C ILE A 20 6.68 -0.86 0.45
N LEU A 21 5.83 -1.44 1.29
CA LEU A 21 5.55 -0.92 2.62
C LEU A 21 6.70 -1.27 3.57
N GLU A 22 7.38 -0.24 4.08
CA GLU A 22 8.48 -0.39 5.04
C GLU A 22 8.03 -0.20 6.49
N VAL A 23 7.11 0.74 6.72
CA VAL A 23 6.58 1.08 8.05
C VAL A 23 5.09 1.39 7.95
N PRO A 24 4.22 0.81 8.79
CA PRO A 24 4.49 -0.32 9.68
C PRO A 24 4.86 -1.59 8.90
N GLU A 25 5.27 -2.65 9.60
CA GLU A 25 5.58 -3.93 8.97
C GLU A 25 4.39 -4.44 8.14
N SER A 26 4.68 -4.91 6.92
CA SER A 26 3.67 -5.50 6.02
C SER A 26 3.36 -6.95 6.42
N ILE A 27 2.17 -7.45 6.05
CA ILE A 27 1.88 -8.89 6.16
C ILE A 27 2.58 -9.72 5.09
N GLY A 28 3.12 -9.05 4.07
CA GLY A 28 3.82 -9.66 2.95
C GLY A 28 3.87 -8.74 1.75
N PHE A 29 4.62 -9.16 0.74
CA PHE A 29 4.69 -8.53 -0.56
C PHE A 29 4.84 -9.61 -1.63
N ASP A 30 4.11 -9.45 -2.72
CA ASP A 30 4.15 -10.28 -3.91
C ASP A 30 3.94 -9.35 -5.11
N ASP A 31 4.96 -9.23 -5.95
CA ASP A 31 5.03 -8.28 -7.07
C ASP A 31 3.90 -8.53 -8.08
N ASP A 32 3.64 -9.80 -8.41
CA ASP A 32 2.64 -10.19 -9.40
C ASP A 32 1.21 -9.94 -8.89
N ASN A 33 1.02 -10.03 -7.57
CA ASN A 33 -0.28 -9.90 -6.92
C ASN A 33 -0.54 -8.51 -6.33
N GLU A 34 0.41 -7.57 -6.38
CA GLU A 34 0.27 -6.26 -5.73
C GLU A 34 -0.96 -5.48 -6.24
N GLY A 35 -1.37 -5.70 -7.50
CA GLY A 35 -2.58 -5.12 -8.07
C GLY A 35 -3.92 -5.75 -7.62
N ILE A 36 -3.87 -6.84 -6.84
CA ILE A 36 -5.08 -7.56 -6.40
C ILE A 36 -5.66 -6.90 -5.15
N PHE A 37 -6.90 -6.42 -5.27
CA PHE A 37 -7.65 -5.89 -4.13
C PHE A 37 -8.34 -7.02 -3.33
N PRO A 38 -8.37 -6.95 -1.99
CA PRO A 38 -7.58 -6.09 -1.12
C PRO A 38 -6.17 -6.66 -0.89
N CYS A 39 -5.30 -5.86 -0.27
CA CYS A 39 -4.06 -6.31 0.36
C CYS A 39 -3.02 -6.97 -0.56
N GLY A 40 -3.06 -6.72 -1.88
CA GLY A 40 -2.15 -7.37 -2.82
C GLY A 40 -2.39 -8.88 -2.87
N GLY A 41 -3.64 -9.31 -2.66
CA GLY A 41 -4.03 -10.72 -2.62
C GLY A 41 -3.73 -11.45 -1.30
N PHE A 42 -3.05 -10.83 -0.34
CA PHE A 42 -2.77 -11.47 0.95
C PHE A 42 -4.03 -11.57 1.84
N ASP A 43 -4.17 -12.70 2.53
CA ASP A 43 -5.23 -12.89 3.52
C ASP A 43 -4.88 -12.16 4.83
N GLN A 44 -5.63 -11.11 5.12
CA GLN A 44 -5.56 -10.32 6.36
C GLN A 44 -5.85 -11.16 7.62
N SER A 45 -6.35 -12.37 7.53
CA SER A 45 -6.49 -13.25 8.71
C SER A 45 -5.14 -13.86 9.14
N HIS A 46 -4.19 -14.01 8.22
CA HIS A 46 -2.89 -14.66 8.43
C HIS A 46 -1.81 -13.68 8.93
N ARG A 47 -2.03 -13.13 10.13
CA ARG A 47 -1.10 -12.16 10.77
C ARG A 47 -0.43 -12.68 12.05
N ALA A 48 -0.63 -13.95 12.37
CA ALA A 48 -0.09 -14.54 13.59
C ALA A 48 1.46 -14.47 13.61
N GLY A 49 2.02 -13.95 14.70
CA GLY A 49 3.48 -13.82 14.87
C GLY A 49 4.08 -12.53 14.31
N LEU A 50 3.32 -11.71 13.60
CA LEU A 50 3.75 -10.36 13.20
C LEU A 50 3.62 -9.40 14.40
N PRO A 51 4.53 -8.41 14.53
CA PRO A 51 4.43 -7.44 15.60
C PRO A 51 3.21 -6.54 15.43
N GLU A 52 2.66 -6.15 16.57
CA GLU A 52 1.57 -5.20 16.63
C GLU A 52 2.13 -3.77 16.65
N SER A 53 1.68 -2.94 15.72
CA SER A 53 2.04 -1.53 15.66
C SER A 53 0.99 -0.68 16.39
N PRO A 54 1.34 0.07 17.45
CA PRO A 54 0.39 0.98 18.06
C PRO A 54 -0.02 2.08 17.07
N TRP A 55 -1.32 2.34 16.93
CA TRP A 55 -1.83 3.39 16.04
C TRP A 55 -2.62 4.45 16.81
N PRO A 56 -1.94 5.49 17.33
CA PRO A 56 -2.60 6.51 18.12
C PRO A 56 -3.64 7.28 17.30
N LYS A 57 -4.66 7.81 17.97
CA LYS A 57 -5.60 8.76 17.35
C LYS A 57 -4.91 9.95 16.68
N LYS A 58 -3.79 10.42 17.26
CA LYS A 58 -2.98 11.52 16.70
C LYS A 58 -2.29 11.14 15.38
N GLY A 59 -2.06 9.85 15.18
CA GLY A 59 -1.46 9.28 13.98
C GLY A 59 -0.12 8.61 14.24
N ALA A 60 0.32 7.90 13.22
CA ALA A 60 1.62 7.23 13.14
C ALA A 60 2.16 7.34 11.70
N PRO A 61 3.47 7.15 11.49
CA PRO A 61 4.05 7.25 10.16
C PRO A 61 3.67 6.04 9.28
N ILE A 62 3.53 6.30 7.98
CA ILE A 62 3.57 5.26 6.95
C ILE A 62 4.77 5.54 6.04
N GLY A 63 5.71 4.60 5.96
CA GLY A 63 6.90 4.66 5.13
C GLY A 63 6.82 3.65 4.00
N VAL A 64 7.08 4.09 2.77
CA VAL A 64 7.07 3.25 1.57
C VAL A 64 8.27 3.54 0.70
N VAL A 65 8.70 2.57 -0.10
CA VAL A 65 9.58 2.79 -1.26
C VAL A 65 8.74 2.64 -2.50
N THR A 66 8.73 3.62 -3.40
CA THR A 66 7.93 3.56 -4.64
C THR A 66 8.77 3.79 -5.89
N THR A 67 8.38 3.13 -6.99
CA THR A 67 8.90 3.38 -8.33
C THR A 67 7.94 4.18 -9.22
N HIS A 68 6.79 4.64 -8.70
CA HIS A 68 5.96 5.64 -9.39
C HIS A 68 6.42 7.04 -9.06
N ASN A 69 6.73 7.83 -10.09
CA ASN A 69 7.11 9.23 -9.91
C ASN A 69 5.95 10.09 -9.41
N GLU A 70 4.74 9.76 -9.87
CA GLU A 70 3.49 10.44 -9.55
C GLU A 70 2.47 9.40 -9.10
N ALA A 71 1.77 9.67 -8.00
CA ALA A 71 0.78 8.75 -7.46
C ALA A 71 -0.24 9.47 -6.57
N ILE A 72 -1.40 8.84 -6.40
CA ILE A 72 -2.35 9.19 -5.34
C ILE A 72 -2.29 8.09 -4.28
N TRP A 73 -2.09 8.49 -3.03
CA TRP A 73 -2.00 7.59 -1.89
C TRP A 73 -3.30 7.61 -1.09
N GLU A 74 -3.86 6.43 -0.84
CA GLU A 74 -5.05 6.22 -0.03
C GLU A 74 -4.72 5.31 1.15
N PHE A 75 -5.17 5.70 2.35
CA PHE A 75 -4.96 4.96 3.59
C PHE A 75 -6.30 4.60 4.21
N LYS A 76 -6.55 3.30 4.36
CA LYS A 76 -7.79 2.75 4.93
C LYS A 76 -7.48 1.78 6.05
N ALA A 77 -8.34 1.71 7.05
CA ALA A 77 -8.25 0.71 8.11
C ALA A 77 -9.47 -0.21 8.12
N ALA A 78 -9.29 -1.45 8.57
CA ALA A 78 -10.35 -2.40 8.88
C ALA A 78 -10.10 -3.03 10.25
N VAL A 79 -11.16 -3.29 11.03
CA VAL A 79 -11.03 -4.00 12.33
C VAL A 79 -11.25 -5.48 12.13
N VAL A 80 -10.48 -6.30 12.82
CA VAL A 80 -10.62 -7.76 12.77
C VAL A 80 -11.82 -8.19 13.63
N PRO A 81 -12.62 -9.18 13.19
CA PRO A 81 -12.48 -9.99 11.96
C PRO A 81 -13.15 -9.38 10.71
N PHE A 82 -13.63 -8.14 10.75
CA PHE A 82 -14.34 -7.48 9.65
C PHE A 82 -13.38 -6.79 8.66
N THR A 83 -12.56 -7.59 7.99
CA THR A 83 -11.51 -7.17 7.04
C THR A 83 -12.03 -6.66 5.68
N ASN A 84 -13.35 -6.69 5.47
CA ASN A 84 -14.01 -6.13 4.28
C ASN A 84 -14.70 -4.78 4.53
N ARG A 85 -14.62 -4.24 5.76
CA ARG A 85 -15.22 -2.95 6.14
C ARG A 85 -14.14 -1.90 6.36
N TRP A 86 -13.77 -1.24 5.27
CA TRP A 86 -12.72 -0.23 5.25
C TRP A 86 -13.24 1.15 5.64
N VAL A 87 -12.48 1.87 6.46
CA VAL A 87 -12.69 3.29 6.78
C VAL A 87 -11.46 4.09 6.38
N SER A 88 -11.64 5.22 5.70
CA SER A 88 -10.53 6.10 5.36
C SER A 88 -9.95 6.74 6.61
N LEU A 89 -8.62 6.70 6.73
CA LEU A 89 -7.88 7.32 7.83
C LEU A 89 -7.65 8.81 7.55
N SER A 90 -7.28 9.15 6.32
CA SER A 90 -7.03 10.53 5.88
C SER A 90 -7.77 10.84 4.58
N ARG A 91 -7.63 12.08 4.09
CA ARG A 91 -7.84 12.36 2.66
C ARG A 91 -6.70 11.72 1.87
N ASN A 92 -6.93 11.51 0.59
CA ASN A 92 -5.87 11.06 -0.32
C ASN A 92 -4.75 12.10 -0.37
N ILE A 93 -3.52 11.62 -0.50
CA ILE A 93 -2.32 12.46 -0.62
C ILE A 93 -1.79 12.31 -2.04
N THR A 94 -1.60 13.41 -2.74
CA THR A 94 -1.05 13.40 -4.10
C THR A 94 0.45 13.61 -4.05
N GLN A 95 1.20 12.65 -4.59
CA GLN A 95 2.60 12.78 -4.91
C GLN A 95 2.70 13.27 -6.35
N THR A 96 3.25 14.48 -6.54
CA THR A 96 3.39 15.10 -7.86
C THR A 96 4.77 14.91 -8.49
N ALA A 97 5.74 14.42 -7.72
CA ALA A 97 7.08 14.04 -8.17
C ALA A 97 7.80 13.26 -7.06
N GLY A 98 8.75 12.39 -7.44
CA GLY A 98 9.66 11.70 -6.52
C GLY A 98 9.64 10.18 -6.69
N LEU A 99 10.79 9.55 -6.44
CA LEU A 99 10.96 8.09 -6.46
C LEU A 99 11.72 7.68 -5.18
N GLY A 100 11.64 6.40 -4.83
CA GLY A 100 12.31 5.85 -3.66
C GLY A 100 11.49 6.05 -2.39
N SER A 101 12.16 6.34 -1.27
CA SER A 101 11.52 6.40 0.04
C SER A 101 10.62 7.63 0.20
N VAL A 102 9.35 7.38 0.52
CA VAL A 102 8.34 8.39 0.86
C VAL A 102 7.82 8.07 2.26
N CYS A 103 7.77 9.08 3.13
CA CYS A 103 7.25 8.94 4.49
C CYS A 103 6.07 9.91 4.72
N PHE A 104 4.90 9.34 4.96
CA PHE A 104 3.72 10.04 5.43
C PHE A 104 3.79 10.12 6.95
N SER A 105 4.36 11.20 7.46
CA SER A 105 4.79 11.30 8.86
C SER A 105 3.67 11.14 9.90
N ASN A 106 2.41 11.42 9.54
CA ASN A 106 1.30 11.40 10.50
C ASN A 106 -0.04 11.04 9.85
N ILE A 107 -0.27 9.75 9.61
CA ILE A 107 -1.59 9.23 9.20
C ILE A 107 -2.42 8.96 10.46
N PRO A 108 -3.54 9.69 10.67
CA PRO A 108 -4.32 9.59 11.90
C PRO A 108 -4.97 8.22 12.07
N GLY A 109 -5.25 7.84 13.32
CA GLY A 109 -6.04 6.65 13.61
C GLY A 109 -7.53 6.80 13.27
N PRO A 110 -8.29 5.69 13.29
CA PRO A 110 -9.72 5.70 13.04
C PRO A 110 -10.45 6.59 14.06
N LYS A 111 -11.40 7.40 13.59
CA LYS A 111 -12.13 8.34 14.45
C LYS A 111 -13.23 7.67 15.29
N ASN A 112 -13.63 6.45 14.92
CA ASN A 112 -14.72 5.74 15.58
C ASN A 112 -14.24 5.14 16.91
N PRO A 113 -14.79 5.56 18.06
CA PRO A 113 -14.36 5.04 19.37
C PRO A 113 -14.55 3.54 19.55
N LEU A 114 -15.43 2.90 18.78
CA LEU A 114 -15.62 1.44 18.79
C LEU A 114 -14.41 0.66 18.27
N TRP A 115 -13.40 1.35 17.74
CA TRP A 115 -12.16 0.76 17.22
C TRP A 115 -11.01 0.87 18.23
N TYR A 116 -11.17 1.66 19.29
CA TYR A 116 -10.14 1.82 20.32
C TYR A 116 -9.93 0.51 21.09
N GLY A 117 -8.68 0.13 21.28
CA GLY A 117 -8.25 -1.13 21.89
C GLY A 117 -8.48 -2.36 21.01
N ARG A 118 -8.94 -2.21 19.76
CA ARG A 118 -9.18 -3.34 18.86
C ARG A 118 -8.06 -3.48 17.83
N LYS A 119 -7.72 -4.74 17.56
CA LYS A 119 -6.80 -5.12 16.48
C LYS A 119 -7.43 -4.87 15.11
N GLY A 120 -6.65 -4.34 14.20
CA GLY A 120 -7.03 -4.12 12.82
C GLY A 120 -5.84 -4.17 11.87
N VAL A 121 -6.09 -3.83 10.61
CA VAL A 121 -5.06 -3.65 9.59
C VAL A 121 -5.23 -2.33 8.87
N ILE A 122 -4.13 -1.79 8.33
CA ILE A 122 -4.13 -0.60 7.48
C ILE A 122 -3.76 -1.02 6.08
N GLN A 123 -4.66 -0.81 5.13
CA GLN A 123 -4.36 -0.94 3.72
C GLN A 123 -3.85 0.39 3.18
N ILE A 124 -2.72 0.30 2.48
CA ILE A 124 -2.14 1.36 1.68
C ILE A 124 -2.50 1.03 0.23
N ALA A 125 -3.12 1.99 -0.46
CA ALA A 125 -3.30 1.91 -1.90
C ALA A 125 -2.50 3.02 -2.59
N GLN A 126 -1.76 2.63 -3.62
CA GLN A 126 -1.09 3.55 -4.52
C GLN A 126 -1.81 3.53 -5.87
N HIS A 127 -2.33 4.67 -6.30
CA HIS A 127 -2.92 4.83 -7.62
C HIS A 127 -1.89 5.48 -8.55
N GLY A 128 -1.34 4.67 -9.46
CA GLY A 128 -0.42 5.10 -10.51
C GLY A 128 -1.09 5.17 -11.88
N HIS A 129 -0.29 5.46 -12.91
CA HIS A 129 -0.75 5.49 -14.31
C HIS A 129 -1.06 4.11 -14.90
N ASP A 130 -0.52 3.06 -14.30
CA ASP A 130 -0.51 1.66 -14.76
C ASP A 130 -1.44 0.77 -13.92
N GLY A 131 -2.05 1.32 -12.88
CA GLY A 131 -3.03 0.59 -12.05
C GLY A 131 -3.13 1.13 -10.64
N THR A 132 -3.86 0.38 -9.81
CA THR A 132 -3.83 0.57 -8.36
C THR A 132 -3.16 -0.64 -7.73
N LEU A 133 -2.25 -0.37 -6.80
CA LEU A 133 -1.47 -1.35 -6.08
C LEU A 133 -1.82 -1.29 -4.60
N TYR A 134 -1.70 -2.43 -3.92
CA TYR A 134 -2.16 -2.60 -2.55
C TYR A 134 -1.15 -3.36 -1.72
N GLN A 135 -0.83 -2.81 -0.54
CA GLN A 135 -0.19 -3.54 0.54
C GLN A 135 -0.92 -3.27 1.84
N VAL A 136 -0.67 -4.10 2.84
CA VAL A 136 -1.38 -4.01 4.11
C VAL A 136 -0.42 -4.24 5.27
N SER A 137 -0.59 -3.43 6.31
CA SER A 137 0.15 -3.58 7.55
C SER A 137 -0.22 -4.87 8.27
N SER A 138 0.69 -5.31 9.15
CA SER A 138 0.40 -6.20 10.26
C SER A 138 -0.67 -5.64 11.21
N ASP A 139 -0.94 -6.38 12.30
CA ASP A 139 -1.82 -5.94 13.38
C ASP A 139 -1.46 -4.50 13.81
N PHE A 140 -2.45 -3.61 13.83
CA PHE A 140 -2.39 -2.41 14.64
C PHE A 140 -3.45 -2.48 15.74
N THR A 141 -3.23 -1.81 16.88
CA THR A 141 -4.38 -1.43 17.71
C THR A 141 -4.46 0.07 17.96
N SER A 142 -5.69 0.58 17.86
CA SER A 142 -5.97 2.01 18.02
C SER A 142 -6.00 2.38 19.49
N PHE A 143 -5.41 3.53 19.86
CA PHE A 143 -5.49 4.11 21.20
C PHE A 143 -5.83 5.59 21.15
#